data_AF-A0A2N5ZBR0-F1
#
_entry.id   AF-A0A2N5ZBR0-F1
#
_cell.length_a   1.000
_cell.length_b   1.000
_cell.length_c   1.000
_cell.angle_alpha   90.00
_cell.angle_beta   90.00
_cell.angle_gamma   90.00
#
_symmetry.space_group_name_H-M   'P 1'
#
loop_
_entity.id
_entity.type
_entity.pdbx_description
1 polymer ?
#
loop_
_entity_poly.entity_id
_entity_poly.type
_entity_poly.pdbx_seq_one_letter_code
_entity_poly.pdbx_strand_id
1 'polypeptide(L)'
;MIKIIDVIHSDGKREKFDILITEKVLWAVIKQIRGFNREKFKNDVMNHIIRKYEDFPFQEITTRQMNELIIDALEEGHHDATLEAYLVFTAQKALIKSRRLNAWANIGVPYPVIFDTSVMCGLNRCLTLKDLAEIGKDPKKIENLMQTFDKYYKMQILMAAHKVAERIKEGARVIIIAGPSSSNKTSTTLWIQKLLREQHGIDLNIYPLHVDDYFKNKEQFPIDQFGDPDYESPQALKIPLIDQHINDLINGREIEKPLYDFSTSSQNGTEKVSIPSDSIVLIDCLHGLTPEITRSTPEEKIIKVYIECMPILLWGDQYESPADFRNLFTRWTDWRIMRRSVRDDQSRGTTPYQTFGHWHYVRKWELRSLIPYLIDVDITINSYNPVEIFFFRNYLWDYMDDIIDGLKKEGREDGSKRAERVKKMLEDIPAFGDTSIIPTDSPMLEFIAPSKQVIK
;
A
#
# COMPACT_ATOMS: atom_id res chain seq x y z
N MET A 1 10.13 -21.94 -35.86
CA MET A 1 10.81 -21.55 -34.59
C MET A 1 11.47 -20.21 -34.80
N ILE A 2 10.75 -19.12 -34.52
CA ILE A 2 11.30 -17.77 -34.58
C ILE A 2 11.83 -17.48 -33.17
N LYS A 3 13.16 -17.48 -32.99
CA LYS A 3 13.84 -17.13 -31.74
C LYS A 3 13.90 -15.60 -31.65
N ILE A 4 13.48 -14.98 -30.55
CA ILE A 4 13.76 -13.55 -30.31
C ILE A 4 15.27 -13.34 -30.42
N ILE A 5 15.62 -12.32 -31.19
CA ILE A 5 16.99 -12.01 -31.54
C ILE A 5 17.53 -10.97 -30.57
N ASP A 6 16.73 -9.95 -30.25
CA ASP A 6 17.16 -8.78 -29.49
C ASP A 6 16.15 -8.32 -28.42
N VAL A 7 16.68 -7.88 -27.27
CA VAL A 7 16.02 -7.10 -26.23
C VAL A 7 16.34 -5.62 -26.46
N ILE A 8 15.29 -4.80 -26.53
CA ILE A 8 15.40 -3.35 -26.73
C ILE A 8 15.31 -2.64 -25.37
N HIS A 9 16.37 -1.92 -25.02
CA HIS A 9 16.45 -1.09 -23.83
C HIS A 9 15.73 0.24 -24.04
N SER A 10 15.39 0.91 -22.93
CA SER A 10 14.64 2.19 -22.94
C SER A 10 15.36 3.34 -23.65
N ASP A 11 16.67 3.23 -23.85
CA ASP A 11 17.54 4.16 -24.57
C ASP A 11 17.74 3.78 -26.06
N GLY A 12 17.03 2.77 -26.53
CA GLY A 12 17.12 2.25 -27.90
C GLY A 12 18.28 1.26 -28.12
N LYS A 13 19.09 0.96 -27.10
CA LYS A 13 20.15 -0.04 -27.21
C LYS A 13 19.53 -1.42 -27.45
N ARG A 14 20.08 -2.16 -28.41
CA ARG A 14 19.72 -3.55 -28.70
C ARG A 14 20.75 -4.49 -28.10
N GLU A 15 20.30 -5.54 -27.45
CA GLU A 15 21.16 -6.57 -26.87
C GLU A 15 20.56 -7.94 -27.17
N LYS A 16 21.38 -8.90 -27.59
CA LYS A 16 20.83 -10.24 -27.91
C LYS A 16 20.14 -10.85 -26.71
N PHE A 17 18.98 -11.46 -26.92
CA PHE A 17 18.33 -12.21 -25.86
C PHE A 17 19.22 -13.35 -25.38
N ASP A 18 19.63 -13.29 -24.12
CA ASP A 18 20.42 -14.32 -23.46
C ASP A 18 19.74 -14.73 -22.15
N ILE A 19 19.24 -15.97 -22.16
CA ILE A 19 18.55 -16.59 -21.04
C ILE A 19 19.41 -16.61 -19.76
N LEU A 20 20.74 -16.63 -19.90
CA LEU A 20 21.69 -16.59 -18.79
C LEU A 20 21.75 -15.21 -18.11
N ILE A 21 21.47 -14.12 -18.84
CA ILE A 21 21.39 -12.77 -18.27
C ILE A 21 20.13 -12.69 -17.38
N THR A 22 19.00 -13.17 -17.89
CA THR A 22 17.75 -13.28 -17.11
C THR A 22 17.96 -14.15 -15.87
N GLU A 23 18.65 -15.29 -16.02
CA GLU A 23 19.00 -16.17 -14.92
C GLU A 23 19.83 -15.41 -13.86
N LYS A 24 20.88 -14.68 -14.27
CA LYS A 24 21.73 -13.89 -13.36
C LYS A 24 20.95 -12.81 -12.61
N VAL A 25 20.01 -12.14 -13.26
CA VAL A 25 19.15 -11.14 -12.62
C VAL A 25 18.26 -11.79 -11.56
N LEU A 26 17.58 -12.89 -11.91
CA LEU A 26 16.79 -13.67 -10.97
C LEU A 26 17.64 -14.17 -9.81
N TRP A 27 18.87 -14.65 -10.07
CA TRP A 27 19.78 -15.07 -9.02
C TRP A 27 20.20 -13.93 -8.07
N ALA A 28 20.38 -12.72 -8.58
CA ALA A 28 20.69 -11.57 -7.74
C ALA A 28 19.54 -11.25 -6.77
N VAL A 29 18.29 -11.45 -7.20
CA VAL A 29 17.08 -11.29 -6.39
C VAL A 29 16.93 -12.43 -5.38
N ILE A 30 17.04 -13.69 -5.83
CA ILE A 30 16.82 -14.89 -5.01
C ILE A 30 17.87 -15.04 -3.90
N LYS A 31 19.10 -14.58 -4.11
CA LYS A 31 20.14 -14.59 -3.06
C LYS A 31 19.70 -13.89 -1.77
N GLN A 32 18.70 -13.01 -1.84
CA GLN A 32 18.18 -12.29 -0.69
C GLN A 32 17.07 -13.04 0.06
N ILE A 33 16.63 -14.20 -0.46
CA ILE A 33 15.50 -14.99 0.04
C ILE A 33 16.03 -16.29 0.67
N ARG A 34 15.66 -16.55 1.94
CA ARG A 34 16.10 -17.76 2.67
C ARG A 34 15.21 -18.97 2.39
N GLY A 35 15.79 -20.17 2.49
CA GLY A 35 15.04 -21.45 2.45
C GLY A 35 14.58 -21.91 1.06
N PHE A 36 15.17 -21.35 0.00
CA PHE A 36 14.67 -21.48 -1.36
C PHE A 36 15.20 -22.72 -2.10
N ASN A 37 14.31 -23.49 -2.75
CA ASN A 37 14.68 -24.60 -3.61
C ASN A 37 15.07 -24.10 -5.02
N ARG A 38 16.38 -24.09 -5.28
CA ARG A 38 16.98 -23.48 -6.48
C ARG A 38 16.68 -24.20 -7.78
N GLU A 39 16.66 -25.53 -7.78
CA GLU A 39 16.46 -26.31 -9.01
C GLU A 39 15.01 -26.28 -9.46
N LYS A 40 14.08 -26.45 -8.52
CA LYS A 40 12.65 -26.41 -8.81
C LYS A 40 12.25 -25.06 -9.38
N PHE A 41 12.63 -23.97 -8.72
CA PHE A 41 12.36 -22.61 -9.20
C PHE A 41 12.95 -22.33 -10.58
N LYS A 42 14.21 -22.72 -10.81
CA LYS A 42 14.87 -22.51 -12.10
C LYS A 42 14.04 -23.17 -13.20
N ASN A 43 13.64 -24.42 -13.00
CA ASN A 43 12.88 -25.14 -14.00
C ASN A 43 11.48 -24.53 -14.18
N ASP A 44 10.78 -24.20 -13.10
CA ASP A 44 9.41 -23.68 -13.17
C ASP A 44 9.36 -22.30 -13.86
N VAL A 45 10.17 -21.33 -13.41
CA VAL A 45 10.17 -19.96 -13.94
C VAL A 45 10.78 -19.89 -15.34
N MET A 46 11.91 -20.55 -15.57
CA MET A 46 12.59 -20.45 -16.87
C MET A 46 11.81 -21.18 -17.95
N ASN A 47 11.21 -22.34 -17.65
CA ASN A 47 10.34 -23.02 -18.62
C ASN A 47 9.09 -22.19 -18.91
N HIS A 48 8.53 -21.50 -17.91
CA HIS A 48 7.39 -20.64 -18.12
C HIS A 48 7.73 -19.43 -19.01
N ILE A 49 8.84 -18.74 -18.73
CA ILE A 49 9.34 -17.65 -19.58
C ILE A 49 9.58 -18.14 -21.00
N ILE A 50 10.22 -19.31 -21.17
CA ILE A 50 10.48 -19.89 -22.50
C ILE A 50 9.17 -20.23 -23.23
N ARG A 51 8.19 -20.83 -22.56
CA ARG A 51 6.89 -21.17 -23.15
C ARG A 51 6.13 -19.93 -23.61
N LYS A 52 5.90 -18.97 -22.72
CA LYS A 52 5.21 -17.72 -23.09
C LYS A 52 5.93 -16.96 -24.19
N TYR A 53 7.25 -17.03 -24.20
CA TYR A 53 8.09 -16.45 -25.24
C TYR A 53 7.91 -17.12 -26.61
N GLU A 54 7.70 -18.44 -26.67
CA GLU A 54 7.45 -19.16 -27.93
C GLU A 54 6.15 -18.70 -28.62
N ASP A 55 5.22 -18.11 -27.86
CA ASP A 55 3.95 -17.58 -28.34
C ASP A 55 4.04 -16.12 -28.86
N PHE A 56 5.19 -15.43 -28.74
CA PHE A 56 5.31 -14.04 -29.19
C PHE A 56 5.41 -13.92 -30.72
N PRO A 57 4.58 -13.07 -31.36
CA PRO A 57 4.56 -12.93 -32.82
C PRO A 57 5.75 -12.14 -33.40
N PHE A 58 6.67 -11.62 -32.58
CA PHE A 58 7.76 -10.72 -33.00
C PHE A 58 9.15 -11.18 -32.52
N GLN A 59 10.19 -10.84 -33.29
CA GLN A 59 11.60 -11.17 -33.02
C GLN A 59 12.30 -10.25 -32.01
N GLU A 60 11.62 -9.22 -31.50
CA GLU A 60 12.18 -8.20 -30.62
C GLU A 60 11.26 -7.99 -29.41
N ILE A 61 11.83 -7.88 -28.22
CA ILE A 61 11.10 -7.62 -26.97
C ILE A 61 11.71 -6.43 -26.23
N THR A 62 10.88 -5.54 -25.67
CA THR A 62 11.39 -4.45 -24.83
C THR A 62 11.77 -4.95 -23.44
N THR A 63 12.68 -4.25 -22.74
CA THR A 63 12.98 -4.56 -21.33
C THR A 63 11.74 -4.53 -20.43
N ARG A 64 10.76 -3.68 -20.74
CA ARG A 64 9.46 -3.64 -20.04
C ARG A 64 8.69 -4.94 -20.24
N GLN A 65 8.52 -5.39 -21.48
CA GLN A 65 7.83 -6.65 -21.78
C GLN A 65 8.56 -7.85 -21.17
N MET A 66 9.89 -7.85 -21.16
CA MET A 66 10.67 -8.90 -20.49
C MET A 66 10.43 -8.92 -18.97
N ASN A 67 10.32 -7.75 -18.33
CA ASN A 67 10.00 -7.67 -16.91
C ASN A 67 8.61 -8.22 -16.61
N GLU A 68 7.60 -7.89 -17.44
CA GLU A 68 6.24 -8.45 -17.29
C GLU A 68 6.24 -9.98 -17.46
N LEU A 69 7.01 -10.53 -18.40
CA LEU A 69 7.14 -11.99 -18.54
C LEU A 69 7.74 -12.68 -17.31
N ILE A 70 8.75 -12.06 -16.69
CA ILE A 70 9.35 -12.60 -15.47
C ILE A 70 8.35 -12.54 -14.32
N ILE A 71 7.64 -11.43 -14.20
CA ILE A 71 6.56 -11.24 -13.24
C ILE A 71 5.50 -12.34 -13.38
N ASP A 72 5.00 -12.55 -14.61
CA ASP A 72 3.99 -13.53 -14.92
C ASP A 72 4.45 -14.94 -14.55
N ALA A 73 5.70 -15.27 -14.89
CA ALA A 73 6.30 -16.56 -14.56
C ALA A 73 6.42 -16.80 -13.06
N LEU A 74 6.71 -15.75 -12.29
CA LEU A 74 6.78 -15.82 -10.83
C LEU A 74 5.40 -15.96 -10.20
N GLU A 75 4.38 -15.33 -10.79
CA GLU A 75 2.98 -15.40 -10.35
C GLU A 75 2.42 -16.81 -10.59
N GLU A 76 2.48 -17.30 -11.83
CA GLU A 76 1.98 -18.64 -12.20
C GLU A 76 2.76 -19.78 -11.50
N GLY A 77 4.02 -19.54 -11.18
CA GLY A 77 4.85 -20.47 -10.39
C GLY A 77 4.59 -20.43 -8.88
N HIS A 78 3.68 -19.57 -8.40
CA HIS A 78 3.41 -19.33 -6.98
C HIS A 78 4.67 -18.99 -6.16
N HIS A 79 5.53 -18.14 -6.74
CA HIS A 79 6.80 -17.72 -6.13
C HIS A 79 6.71 -16.34 -5.46
N ASP A 80 5.71 -16.14 -4.61
CA ASP A 80 5.33 -14.82 -4.04
C ASP A 80 6.49 -14.05 -3.41
N ALA A 81 7.29 -14.71 -2.56
CA ALA A 81 8.45 -14.06 -1.93
C ALA A 81 9.49 -13.58 -2.94
N THR A 82 9.63 -14.30 -4.07
CA THR A 82 10.55 -13.93 -5.16
C THR A 82 9.97 -12.84 -6.02
N LEU A 83 8.67 -12.89 -6.29
CA LEU A 83 7.94 -11.81 -6.94
C LEU A 83 8.10 -10.51 -6.16
N GLU A 84 7.81 -10.50 -4.86
CA GLU A 84 7.94 -9.29 -4.02
C GLU A 84 9.37 -8.71 -4.09
N ALA A 85 10.39 -9.56 -3.93
CA ALA A 85 11.79 -9.14 -4.00
C ALA A 85 12.18 -8.63 -5.40
N TYR A 86 11.65 -9.26 -6.46
CA TYR A 86 11.90 -8.87 -7.84
C TYR A 86 11.29 -7.50 -8.16
N LEU A 87 10.06 -7.24 -7.70
CA LEU A 87 9.38 -5.95 -7.86
C LEU A 87 10.17 -4.83 -7.19
N VAL A 88 10.65 -5.05 -5.96
CA VAL A 88 11.51 -4.08 -5.26
C VAL A 88 12.81 -3.85 -6.01
N PHE A 89 13.48 -4.92 -6.47
CA PHE A 89 14.75 -4.83 -7.17
C PHE A 89 14.66 -4.06 -8.50
N THR A 90 13.63 -4.35 -9.31
CA THR A 90 13.42 -3.68 -10.60
C THR A 90 13.13 -2.19 -10.39
N ALA A 91 12.32 -1.86 -9.39
CA ALA A 91 12.01 -0.48 -9.05
C ALA A 91 13.24 0.30 -8.55
N GLN A 92 14.07 -0.30 -7.69
CA GLN A 92 15.35 0.29 -7.27
C GLN A 92 16.25 0.59 -8.47
N LYS A 93 16.38 -0.36 -9.41
CA LYS A 93 17.18 -0.15 -10.63
C LYS A 93 16.65 1.01 -11.47
N ALA A 94 15.33 1.15 -11.59
CA ALA A 94 14.72 2.25 -12.32
C ALA A 94 15.06 3.61 -11.67
N LEU A 95 14.99 3.70 -10.35
CA LEU A 95 15.30 4.91 -9.58
C LEU A 95 16.81 5.26 -9.59
N ILE A 96 17.70 4.26 -9.56
CA ILE A 96 19.14 4.47 -9.73
C ILE A 96 19.41 4.99 -11.15
N LYS A 97 18.77 4.42 -12.18
CA LYS A 97 18.93 4.86 -13.58
C LYS A 97 18.46 6.31 -13.78
N SER A 98 17.41 6.73 -13.08
CA SER A 98 16.91 8.12 -13.12
C SER A 98 17.72 9.08 -12.24
N ARG A 99 18.81 8.62 -11.60
CA ARG A 99 19.65 9.38 -10.64
C ARG A 99 18.87 9.91 -9.42
N ARG A 100 17.70 9.36 -9.14
CA ARG A 100 16.91 9.69 -7.94
C ARG A 100 17.40 8.95 -6.69
N LEU A 101 18.12 7.85 -6.86
CA LEU A 101 18.76 7.09 -5.76
C LEU A 101 20.27 6.95 -6.01
N ASN A 102 21.06 7.17 -4.96
CA ASN A 102 22.44 6.66 -4.91
C ASN A 102 22.41 5.14 -4.65
N ALA A 103 23.41 4.40 -5.09
CA ALA A 103 23.47 2.93 -4.95
C ALA A 103 23.39 2.41 -3.50
N TRP A 104 23.52 3.29 -2.51
CA TRP A 104 23.45 3.03 -1.07
C TRP A 104 22.22 3.65 -0.39
N ALA A 105 21.33 4.31 -1.15
CA ALA A 105 20.21 5.05 -0.59
C ALA A 105 19.07 4.11 -0.16
N ASN A 106 18.49 4.41 1.01
CA ASN A 106 17.30 3.74 1.52
C ASN A 106 16.15 3.87 0.50
N ILE A 107 15.37 2.81 0.33
CA ILE A 107 14.27 2.66 -0.65
C ILE A 107 13.04 3.48 -0.22
N GLY A 108 13.24 4.67 0.34
CA GLY A 108 12.15 5.49 0.89
C GLY A 108 11.51 4.94 2.17
N VAL A 109 12.17 4.01 2.89
CA VAL A 109 11.68 3.60 4.23
C VAL A 109 11.78 4.82 5.16
N PRO A 110 10.66 5.26 5.78
CA PRO A 110 10.62 6.48 6.59
C PRO A 110 11.18 6.24 8.00
N TYR A 111 12.48 5.95 8.08
CA TYR A 111 13.18 5.67 9.34
C TYR A 111 12.97 6.71 10.44
N PRO A 112 12.92 8.04 10.18
CA PRO A 112 12.66 9.02 11.23
C PRO A 112 11.31 8.79 11.92
N VAL A 113 10.23 8.60 11.14
CA VAL A 113 8.88 8.38 11.69
C VAL A 113 8.79 7.04 12.42
N ILE A 114 9.44 6.01 11.88
CA ILE A 114 9.58 4.69 12.52
C ILE A 114 10.30 4.83 13.88
N PHE A 115 11.39 5.57 13.91
CA PHE A 115 12.17 5.80 15.12
C PHE A 115 11.33 6.52 16.18
N ASP A 116 10.66 7.62 15.82
CA ASP A 116 9.77 8.35 16.74
C ASP A 116 8.67 7.44 17.29
N THR A 117 8.07 6.62 16.43
CA THR A 117 7.06 5.63 16.87
C THR A 117 7.65 4.61 17.83
N SER A 118 8.88 4.14 17.59
CA SER A 118 9.57 3.19 18.48
C SER A 118 9.86 3.81 19.86
N VAL A 119 10.23 5.09 19.90
CA VAL A 119 10.42 5.84 21.16
C VAL A 119 9.08 5.94 21.89
N MET A 120 8.00 6.29 21.20
CA MET A 120 6.66 6.32 21.78
C MET A 120 6.24 4.95 22.36
N CYS A 121 6.53 3.86 21.64
CA CYS A 121 6.25 2.51 22.13
C CYS A 121 7.08 2.16 23.37
N GLY A 122 8.37 2.52 23.38
CA GLY A 122 9.26 2.30 24.52
C GLY A 122 8.83 3.07 25.77
N LEU A 123 8.47 4.36 25.62
CA LEU A 123 8.02 5.21 26.73
C LEU A 123 6.71 4.69 27.36
N ASN A 124 5.85 4.07 26.58
CA ASN A 124 4.56 3.54 27.02
C ASN A 124 4.59 2.03 27.32
N ARG A 125 5.78 1.40 27.27
CA ARG A 125 5.98 -0.05 27.48
C ARG A 125 5.00 -0.87 26.65
N CYS A 126 5.01 -0.67 25.33
CA CYS A 126 4.18 -1.39 24.37
C CYS A 126 4.97 -1.80 23.12
N LEU A 127 6.26 -2.15 23.30
CA LEU A 127 7.18 -2.46 22.21
C LEU A 127 7.14 -3.94 21.79
N THR A 128 6.69 -4.83 22.68
CA THR A 128 6.59 -6.28 22.43
C THR A 128 5.14 -6.78 22.54
N LEU A 129 4.83 -7.92 21.94
CA LEU A 129 3.53 -8.59 22.14
C LEU A 129 3.26 -8.90 23.63
N LYS A 130 4.30 -9.26 24.38
CA LYS A 130 4.22 -9.51 25.83
C LYS A 130 3.82 -8.25 26.60
N ASP A 131 4.37 -7.10 26.22
CA ASP A 131 4.00 -5.82 26.81
C ASP A 131 2.51 -5.52 26.59
N LEU A 132 2.03 -5.71 25.35
CA LEU A 132 0.61 -5.53 25.01
C LEU A 132 -0.27 -6.53 25.79
N ALA A 133 0.14 -7.78 25.91
CA ALA A 133 -0.58 -8.77 26.70
C ALA A 133 -0.70 -8.37 28.18
N GLU A 134 0.34 -7.76 28.76
CA GLU A 134 0.30 -7.24 30.14
C GLU A 134 -0.59 -6.00 30.27
N ILE A 135 -0.56 -5.09 29.29
CA ILE A 135 -1.46 -3.93 29.24
C ILE A 135 -2.91 -4.36 29.13
N GLY A 136 -3.20 -5.36 28.30
CA GLY A 136 -4.55 -5.87 28.02
C GLY A 136 -5.29 -6.44 29.23
N LYS A 137 -4.59 -6.69 30.34
CA LYS A 137 -5.20 -7.17 31.60
C LYS A 137 -5.94 -6.07 32.37
N ASP A 138 -5.73 -4.81 32.02
CA ASP A 138 -6.31 -3.65 32.72
C ASP A 138 -6.96 -2.70 31.71
N PRO A 139 -8.32 -2.62 31.67
CA PRO A 139 -9.04 -1.71 30.80
C PRO A 139 -8.59 -0.25 30.89
N LYS A 140 -8.16 0.21 32.07
CA LYS A 140 -7.70 1.59 32.24
C LYS A 140 -6.35 1.84 31.55
N LYS A 141 -5.46 0.84 31.53
CA LYS A 141 -4.20 0.93 30.77
C LYS A 141 -4.46 0.95 29.26
N ILE A 142 -5.43 0.17 28.78
CA ILE A 142 -5.86 0.18 27.38
C ILE A 142 -6.36 1.59 27.00
N GLU A 143 -7.26 2.17 27.79
CA GLU A 143 -7.81 3.51 27.55
C GLU A 143 -6.70 4.59 27.54
N ASN A 144 -5.80 4.57 28.53
CA ASN A 144 -4.70 5.53 28.61
C ASN A 144 -3.73 5.40 27.41
N LEU A 145 -3.42 4.18 26.98
CA LEU A 145 -2.56 3.93 25.83
C LEU A 145 -3.21 4.45 24.54
N MET A 146 -4.51 4.21 24.37
CA MET A 146 -5.27 4.70 23.21
C MET A 146 -5.24 6.22 23.12
N GLN A 147 -5.56 6.91 24.22
CA GLN A 147 -5.54 8.38 24.27
C GLN A 147 -4.13 8.93 23.93
N THR A 148 -3.08 8.24 24.37
CA THR A 148 -1.70 8.62 24.11
C THR A 148 -1.36 8.51 22.62
N PHE A 149 -1.70 7.39 21.97
CA PHE A 149 -1.41 7.18 20.56
C PHE A 149 -2.32 8.00 19.63
N ASP A 150 -3.58 8.26 20.01
CA ASP A 150 -4.45 9.18 19.28
C ASP A 150 -3.92 10.61 19.31
N LYS A 151 -3.41 11.05 20.48
CA LYS A 151 -2.75 12.36 20.59
C LYS A 151 -1.48 12.42 19.74
N TYR A 152 -0.66 11.37 19.74
CA TYR A 152 0.53 11.28 18.91
C TYR A 152 0.21 11.35 17.42
N TYR A 153 -0.82 10.64 16.96
CA TYR A 153 -1.31 10.71 15.60
C TYR A 153 -1.81 12.11 15.22
N LYS A 154 -2.64 12.74 16.07
CA LYS A 154 -3.13 14.11 15.84
C LYS A 154 -2.00 15.14 15.79
N MET A 155 -0.94 14.96 16.59
CA MET A 155 0.26 15.81 16.52
C MET A 155 0.98 15.68 15.18
N GLN A 156 1.12 14.46 14.64
CA GLN A 156 1.70 14.27 13.30
C GLN A 156 0.85 14.95 12.21
N ILE A 157 -0.48 14.83 12.27
CA ILE A 157 -1.39 15.53 11.33
C ILE A 157 -1.26 17.05 11.46
N LEU A 158 -1.15 17.57 12.68
CA LEU A 158 -0.93 19.00 12.91
C LEU A 158 0.34 19.51 12.22
N MET A 159 1.45 18.78 12.38
CA MET A 159 2.71 19.11 11.71
C MET A 159 2.59 19.00 10.19
N ALA A 160 1.88 17.97 9.69
CA ALA A 160 1.61 17.79 8.28
C ALA A 160 0.80 18.96 7.70
N ALA A 161 -0.29 19.37 8.38
CA ALA A 161 -1.14 20.48 7.96
C ALA A 161 -0.35 21.80 7.91
N HIS A 162 0.56 22.03 8.87
CA HIS A 162 1.43 23.19 8.84
C HIS A 162 2.35 23.21 7.60
N LYS A 163 3.03 22.11 7.31
CA LYS A 163 3.90 22.00 6.13
C LYS A 163 3.13 22.07 4.82
N VAL A 164 1.91 21.50 4.77
CA VAL A 164 0.99 21.65 3.64
C VAL A 164 0.64 23.13 3.42
N ALA A 165 0.29 23.86 4.50
CA ALA A 165 -0.01 25.28 4.43
C ALA A 165 1.18 26.12 3.92
N GLU A 166 2.40 25.80 4.32
CA GLU A 166 3.62 26.45 3.81
C GLU A 166 3.79 26.22 2.30
N ARG A 167 3.70 24.97 1.83
CA ARG A 167 3.81 24.64 0.41
C ARG A 167 2.72 25.30 -0.44
N ILE A 168 1.50 25.42 0.07
CA ILE A 168 0.41 26.15 -0.60
C ILE A 168 0.79 27.62 -0.80
N LYS A 169 1.36 28.27 0.22
CA LYS A 169 1.84 29.66 0.14
C LYS A 169 2.97 29.82 -0.88
N GLU A 170 3.81 28.80 -1.03
CA GLU A 170 4.87 28.73 -2.05
C GLU A 170 4.35 28.43 -3.46
N GLY A 171 3.05 28.17 -3.61
CA GLY A 171 2.41 28.00 -4.91
C GLY A 171 1.94 26.59 -5.24
N ALA A 172 1.99 25.64 -4.29
CA ALA A 172 1.38 24.32 -4.46
C ALA A 172 -0.14 24.45 -4.69
N ARG A 173 -0.66 23.61 -5.59
CA ARG A 173 -2.08 23.55 -5.99
C ARG A 173 -2.63 22.13 -6.01
N VAL A 174 -1.77 21.12 -5.90
CA VAL A 174 -2.16 19.72 -5.80
C VAL A 174 -1.66 19.14 -4.48
N ILE A 175 -2.56 18.59 -3.68
CA ILE A 175 -2.23 17.80 -2.50
C ILE A 175 -2.51 16.34 -2.83
N ILE A 176 -1.50 15.49 -2.74
CA ILE A 176 -1.63 14.04 -2.87
C ILE A 176 -1.50 13.43 -1.48
N ILE A 177 -2.55 12.76 -1.01
CA ILE A 177 -2.52 11.93 0.18
C ILE A 177 -2.52 10.48 -0.30
N ALA A 178 -1.34 9.86 -0.25
CA ALA A 178 -1.13 8.51 -0.69
C ALA A 178 -0.86 7.57 0.49
N GLY A 179 -1.21 6.31 0.31
CA GLY A 179 -1.11 5.32 1.37
C GLY A 179 -1.80 4.02 0.99
N PRO A 180 -1.36 2.89 1.55
CA PRO A 180 -1.93 1.62 1.19
C PRO A 180 -3.32 1.40 1.78
N SER A 181 -3.98 0.31 1.38
CA SER A 181 -5.29 -0.04 1.96
C SER A 181 -5.18 -0.18 3.48
N SER A 182 -6.14 0.42 4.20
CA SER A 182 -6.23 0.41 5.67
C SER A 182 -5.11 1.17 6.40
N SER A 183 -4.65 2.29 5.85
CA SER A 183 -3.65 3.17 6.47
C SER A 183 -4.19 4.44 7.15
N ASN A 184 -5.51 4.69 7.20
CA ASN A 184 -6.16 5.94 7.67
C ASN A 184 -6.04 7.16 6.73
N LYS A 185 -5.91 6.93 5.42
CA LYS A 185 -5.89 8.02 4.42
C LYS A 185 -7.09 8.95 4.55
N THR A 186 -8.31 8.42 4.46
CA THR A 186 -9.53 9.23 4.44
C THR A 186 -9.68 10.04 5.72
N SER A 187 -9.43 9.43 6.89
CA SER A 187 -9.41 10.16 8.16
C SER A 187 -8.36 11.28 8.17
N THR A 188 -7.14 11.02 7.69
CA THR A 188 -6.07 12.03 7.59
C THR A 188 -6.45 13.17 6.65
N THR A 189 -7.03 12.83 5.51
CA THR A 189 -7.51 13.76 4.50
C THR A 189 -8.52 14.75 5.08
N LEU A 190 -9.49 14.27 5.86
CA LEU A 190 -10.48 15.12 6.54
C LEU A 190 -9.84 16.00 7.62
N TRP A 191 -8.93 15.44 8.43
CA TRP A 191 -8.24 16.20 9.47
C TRP A 191 -7.32 17.30 8.94
N ILE A 192 -6.54 17.02 7.89
CA ILE A 192 -5.69 18.03 7.25
C ILE A 192 -6.56 19.17 6.71
N GLN A 193 -7.64 18.88 5.98
CA GLN A 193 -8.57 19.90 5.49
C GLN A 193 -9.14 20.76 6.62
N LYS A 194 -9.57 20.13 7.72
CA LYS A 194 -10.08 20.83 8.90
C LYS A 194 -9.03 21.79 9.48
N LEU A 195 -7.80 21.32 9.68
CA LEU A 195 -6.72 22.13 10.28
C LEU A 195 -6.25 23.26 9.37
N LEU A 196 -6.20 23.05 8.05
CA LEU A 196 -5.89 24.11 7.08
C LEU A 196 -6.88 25.27 7.20
N ARG A 197 -8.17 24.97 7.31
CA ARG A 197 -9.23 25.97 7.52
C ARG A 197 -9.11 26.64 8.89
N GLU A 198 -9.09 25.85 9.97
CA GLU A 198 -9.20 26.35 11.34
C GLU A 198 -7.95 27.09 11.85
N GLN A 199 -6.75 26.64 11.46
CA GLN A 199 -5.50 27.16 12.04
C GLN A 199 -4.68 28.03 11.09
N HIS A 200 -4.85 27.85 9.79
CA HIS A 200 -4.09 28.60 8.79
C HIS A 200 -4.94 29.62 8.03
N GLY A 201 -6.25 29.68 8.31
CA GLY A 201 -7.18 30.55 7.60
C GLY A 201 -7.21 30.27 6.09
N ILE A 202 -6.80 29.06 5.70
CA ILE A 202 -6.82 28.61 4.31
C ILE A 202 -8.24 28.12 4.05
N ASP A 203 -9.14 29.08 3.87
CA ASP A 203 -10.54 28.86 3.49
C ASP A 203 -10.61 28.76 1.96
N LEU A 204 -9.85 27.82 1.40
CA LEU A 204 -9.80 27.56 -0.05
C LEU A 204 -10.92 26.61 -0.46
N ASN A 205 -11.36 26.75 -1.71
CA ASN A 205 -12.10 25.70 -2.40
C ASN A 205 -11.15 24.51 -2.62
N ILE A 206 -11.10 23.58 -1.66
CA ILE A 206 -10.43 22.30 -1.82
C ILE A 206 -11.39 21.40 -2.59
N TYR A 207 -11.01 21.06 -3.82
CA TYR A 207 -11.76 20.15 -4.67
C TYR A 207 -11.21 18.72 -4.51
N PRO A 208 -11.94 17.80 -3.87
CA PRO A 208 -11.54 16.41 -3.80
C PRO A 208 -11.74 15.76 -5.18
N LEU A 209 -10.65 15.37 -5.83
CA LEU A 209 -10.67 14.59 -7.06
C LEU A 209 -10.65 13.11 -6.68
N HIS A 210 -11.83 12.48 -6.72
CA HIS A 210 -11.98 11.05 -6.46
C HIS A 210 -11.41 10.24 -7.63
N VAL A 211 -10.21 9.68 -7.45
CA VAL A 211 -9.53 8.91 -8.50
C VAL A 211 -10.30 7.65 -8.89
N ASP A 212 -11.09 7.11 -7.98
CA ASP A 212 -11.90 5.93 -8.25
C ASP A 212 -12.98 6.18 -9.33
N ASP A 213 -13.39 7.43 -9.57
CA ASP A 213 -14.29 7.76 -10.68
C ASP A 213 -13.68 7.45 -12.06
N TYR A 214 -12.37 7.27 -12.11
CA TYR A 214 -11.60 6.99 -13.33
C TYR A 214 -11.35 5.49 -13.55
N PHE A 215 -12.00 4.61 -12.79
CA PHE A 215 -12.02 3.19 -13.11
C PHE A 215 -12.57 2.96 -14.53
N LYS A 216 -11.98 1.98 -15.22
CA LYS A 216 -12.53 1.40 -16.45
C LYS A 216 -13.76 0.56 -16.09
N ASN A 217 -14.48 0.05 -17.08
CA ASN A 217 -15.54 -0.90 -16.78
C ASN A 217 -14.94 -2.23 -16.31
N LYS A 218 -15.63 -2.95 -15.43
CA LYS A 218 -15.14 -4.20 -14.82
C LYS A 218 -14.66 -5.23 -15.84
N GLU A 219 -15.28 -5.31 -17.00
CA GLU A 219 -14.91 -6.25 -18.08
C GLU A 219 -13.52 -5.95 -18.66
N GLN A 220 -13.00 -4.76 -18.40
CA GLN A 220 -11.69 -4.31 -18.84
C GLN A 220 -10.63 -4.42 -17.75
N PHE A 221 -10.99 -4.95 -16.57
CA PHE A 221 -10.05 -5.13 -15.48
C PHE A 221 -9.11 -6.29 -15.81
N PRO A 222 -7.83 -6.21 -15.41
CA PRO A 222 -6.98 -7.37 -15.41
C PRO A 222 -7.64 -8.47 -14.56
N ILE A 223 -7.63 -9.70 -15.08
CA ILE A 223 -8.05 -10.89 -14.34
C ILE A 223 -6.78 -11.63 -13.93
N ASP A 224 -6.78 -12.17 -12.72
CA ASP A 224 -5.65 -12.92 -12.19
C ASP A 224 -5.71 -14.43 -12.51
N GLN A 225 -4.74 -15.18 -11.97
CA GLN A 225 -4.62 -16.62 -12.16
C GLN A 225 -5.72 -17.47 -11.49
N PHE A 226 -6.47 -16.90 -10.54
CA PHE A 226 -7.62 -17.52 -9.89
C PHE A 226 -8.95 -17.10 -10.53
N GLY A 227 -8.91 -16.21 -11.53
CA GLY A 227 -10.10 -15.71 -12.22
C GLY A 227 -10.74 -14.50 -11.56
N ASP A 228 -10.12 -13.91 -10.53
CA ASP A 228 -10.65 -12.76 -9.81
C ASP A 228 -10.21 -11.43 -10.50
N PRO A 229 -11.06 -10.38 -10.51
CA PRO A 229 -10.67 -9.07 -11.04
C PRO A 229 -9.68 -8.33 -10.13
N ASP A 230 -8.63 -7.76 -10.71
CA ASP A 230 -7.58 -7.02 -10.00
C ASP A 230 -7.92 -5.52 -9.87
N TYR A 231 -8.69 -5.19 -8.83
CA TYR A 231 -9.11 -3.82 -8.51
C TYR A 231 -7.97 -2.90 -8.07
N GLU A 232 -6.84 -3.47 -7.64
CA GLU A 232 -5.71 -2.72 -7.10
C GLU A 232 -4.71 -2.34 -8.22
N SER A 233 -4.97 -2.73 -9.47
CA SER A 233 -4.10 -2.39 -10.60
C SER A 233 -4.25 -0.94 -11.06
N PRO A 234 -3.16 -0.16 -11.23
CA PRO A 234 -3.19 1.11 -11.95
C PRO A 234 -3.75 0.98 -13.38
N GLN A 235 -3.70 -0.22 -13.98
CA GLN A 235 -4.26 -0.46 -15.31
C GLN A 235 -5.79 -0.46 -15.30
N ALA A 236 -6.42 -0.69 -14.16
CA ALA A 236 -7.87 -0.52 -13.99
C ALA A 236 -8.28 0.96 -14.07
N LEU A 237 -7.34 1.90 -13.91
CA LEU A 237 -7.60 3.34 -13.95
C LEU A 237 -7.25 3.97 -15.31
N LYS A 238 -7.97 5.04 -15.65
CA LYS A 238 -7.68 5.92 -16.80
C LYS A 238 -6.59 6.95 -16.44
N ILE A 239 -5.39 6.48 -16.10
CA ILE A 239 -4.25 7.32 -15.65
C ILE A 239 -3.96 8.53 -16.56
N PRO A 240 -3.92 8.40 -17.92
CA PRO A 240 -3.71 9.56 -18.77
C PRO A 240 -4.79 10.64 -18.65
N LEU A 241 -6.04 10.24 -18.40
CA LEU A 241 -7.15 11.17 -18.21
C LEU A 241 -7.06 11.87 -16.84
N ILE A 242 -6.62 11.15 -15.80
CA ILE A 242 -6.37 11.71 -14.47
C ILE A 242 -5.30 12.81 -14.56
N ASP A 243 -4.15 12.52 -15.17
CA ASP A 243 -3.06 13.50 -15.36
C ASP A 243 -3.54 14.75 -16.11
N GLN A 244 -4.27 14.56 -17.20
CA GLN A 244 -4.87 15.65 -17.95
C GLN A 244 -5.81 16.48 -17.08
N HIS A 245 -6.74 15.85 -16.36
CA HIS A 245 -7.74 16.56 -15.56
C HIS A 245 -7.13 17.31 -14.38
N ILE A 246 -6.11 16.76 -13.72
CA ILE A 246 -5.38 17.47 -12.67
C ILE A 246 -4.76 18.74 -13.25
N ASN A 247 -4.06 18.62 -14.39
CA ASN A 247 -3.44 19.77 -15.05
C ASN A 247 -4.48 20.79 -15.55
N ASP A 248 -5.61 20.35 -16.08
CA ASP A 248 -6.69 21.22 -16.53
C ASP A 248 -7.30 22.00 -15.36
N LEU A 249 -7.61 21.32 -14.25
CA LEU A 249 -8.17 21.94 -13.05
C LEU A 249 -7.24 22.99 -12.43
N ILE A 250 -5.95 22.71 -12.25
CA ILE A 250 -5.01 23.69 -11.66
C ILE A 250 -4.75 24.90 -12.55
N ASN A 251 -5.10 24.82 -13.84
CA ASN A 251 -5.03 25.93 -14.78
C ASN A 251 -6.40 26.61 -14.99
N GLY A 252 -7.42 26.27 -14.19
CA GLY A 252 -8.76 26.85 -14.25
C GLY A 252 -9.56 26.45 -15.50
N ARG A 253 -9.23 25.30 -16.12
CA ARG A 253 -9.99 24.75 -17.25
C ARG A 253 -11.08 23.80 -16.74
N GLU A 254 -12.25 23.87 -17.37
CA GLU A 254 -13.35 22.91 -17.13
C GLU A 254 -12.93 21.52 -17.61
N ILE A 255 -13.25 20.49 -16.80
CA ILE A 255 -13.08 19.09 -17.16
C ILE A 255 -14.43 18.39 -17.27
N GLU A 256 -14.45 17.27 -17.97
CA GLU A 256 -15.59 16.36 -18.03
C GLU A 256 -15.25 15.10 -17.21
N LYS A 257 -15.49 15.16 -15.91
CA LYS A 257 -15.12 14.10 -14.96
C LYS A 257 -16.03 12.88 -15.18
N PRO A 258 -15.49 11.65 -15.31
CA PRO A 258 -16.30 10.45 -15.33
C PRO A 258 -17.06 10.25 -14.01
N LEU A 259 -18.17 9.50 -14.07
CA LEU A 259 -18.90 9.04 -12.89
C LEU A 259 -18.86 7.51 -12.87
N TYR A 260 -18.29 6.93 -11.82
CA TYR A 260 -18.22 5.48 -11.69
C TYR A 260 -19.23 4.95 -10.66
N ASP A 261 -20.05 4.00 -11.07
CA ASP A 261 -21.02 3.35 -10.20
C ASP A 261 -20.46 2.00 -9.74
N PHE A 262 -20.08 1.91 -8.46
CA PHE A 262 -19.57 0.68 -7.87
C PHE A 262 -20.60 -0.45 -7.79
N SER A 263 -21.90 -0.13 -7.73
CA SER A 263 -22.96 -1.14 -7.66
C SER A 263 -23.09 -1.91 -8.97
N THR A 264 -22.92 -1.21 -10.10
CA THR A 264 -22.91 -1.79 -11.44
C THR A 264 -21.49 -2.08 -11.95
N SER A 265 -20.46 -1.62 -11.23
CA SER A 265 -19.05 -1.69 -11.61
C SER A 265 -18.79 -1.15 -13.03
N SER A 266 -19.43 -0.03 -13.36
CA SER A 266 -19.38 0.56 -14.70
C SER A 266 -19.42 2.08 -14.66
N GLN A 267 -18.89 2.73 -15.70
CA GLN A 267 -19.00 4.17 -15.83
C GLN A 267 -20.41 4.56 -16.30
N ASN A 268 -21.07 5.46 -15.57
CA ASN A 268 -22.42 5.93 -15.84
C ASN A 268 -22.45 7.45 -16.09
N GLY A 269 -21.89 7.85 -17.23
CA GLY A 269 -21.87 9.25 -17.67
C GLY A 269 -20.65 10.05 -17.18
N THR A 270 -20.83 11.36 -17.21
CA THR A 270 -19.83 12.38 -16.90
C THR A 270 -20.49 13.60 -16.26
N GLU A 271 -19.71 14.37 -15.52
CA GLU A 271 -20.12 15.67 -15.00
C GLU A 271 -19.09 16.74 -15.38
N LYS A 272 -19.57 17.96 -15.68
CA LYS A 272 -18.70 19.11 -15.92
C LYS A 272 -18.25 19.69 -14.60
N VAL A 273 -16.94 19.82 -14.43
CA VAL A 273 -16.33 20.37 -13.21
C VAL A 273 -15.45 21.54 -13.60
N SER A 274 -15.70 22.69 -13.00
CA SER A 274 -14.84 23.87 -13.09
C SER A 274 -14.59 24.39 -11.69
N ILE A 275 -13.32 24.61 -11.35
CA ILE A 275 -12.91 25.16 -10.05
C ILE A 275 -12.20 26.50 -10.27
N PRO A 276 -12.30 27.45 -9.33
CA PRO A 276 -11.51 28.68 -9.37
C PRO A 276 -10.00 28.39 -9.47
N SER A 277 -9.24 29.24 -10.18
CA SER A 277 -7.81 29.01 -10.45
C SER A 277 -6.89 29.04 -9.22
N ASP A 278 -7.39 29.53 -8.09
CA ASP A 278 -6.74 29.51 -6.78
C ASP A 278 -7.13 28.30 -5.91
N SER A 279 -8.03 27.45 -6.41
CA SER A 279 -8.47 26.22 -5.74
C SER A 279 -7.34 25.20 -5.62
N ILE A 280 -7.49 24.28 -4.67
CA ILE A 280 -6.58 23.15 -4.48
C ILE A 280 -7.25 21.89 -4.95
N VAL A 281 -6.56 21.12 -5.79
CA VAL A 281 -6.95 19.75 -6.12
C VAL A 281 -6.39 18.82 -5.06
N LEU A 282 -7.27 18.08 -4.39
CA LEU A 282 -6.92 17.11 -3.37
C LEU A 282 -7.17 15.70 -3.88
N ILE A 283 -6.16 14.84 -3.81
CA ILE A 283 -6.19 13.47 -4.31
C ILE A 283 -5.92 12.54 -3.12
N ASP A 284 -6.91 11.74 -2.74
CA ASP A 284 -6.75 10.60 -1.83
C ASP A 284 -6.72 9.33 -2.68
N CYS A 285 -5.54 8.68 -2.79
CA CYS A 285 -5.39 7.55 -3.70
C CYS A 285 -4.26 6.58 -3.28
N LEU A 286 -4.51 5.27 -3.43
CA LEU A 286 -3.48 4.24 -3.30
C LEU A 286 -2.30 4.48 -4.26
N HIS A 287 -2.58 4.85 -5.50
CA HIS A 287 -1.59 5.01 -6.55
C HIS A 287 -1.01 6.41 -6.64
N GLY A 288 -1.40 7.34 -5.75
CA GLY A 288 -1.09 8.77 -5.86
C GLY A 288 0.40 9.12 -6.03
N LEU A 289 1.32 8.26 -5.61
CA LEU A 289 2.77 8.47 -5.78
C LEU A 289 3.31 8.03 -7.15
N THR A 290 2.49 7.38 -7.96
CA THR A 290 2.86 6.90 -9.30
C THR A 290 3.10 8.11 -10.20
N PRO A 291 4.31 8.30 -10.78
CA PRO A 291 4.65 9.50 -11.57
C PRO A 291 3.72 9.75 -12.75
N GLU A 292 3.11 8.70 -13.28
CA GLU A 292 2.17 8.77 -14.39
C GLU A 292 0.86 9.51 -14.05
N ILE A 293 0.49 9.61 -12.77
CA ILE A 293 -0.71 10.34 -12.34
C ILE A 293 -0.56 11.85 -12.49
N THR A 294 0.65 12.38 -12.35
CA THR A 294 0.92 13.82 -12.38
C THR A 294 2.03 14.18 -13.36
N ARG A 295 2.19 13.39 -14.43
CA ARG A 295 3.31 13.53 -15.38
C ARG A 295 3.39 14.93 -16.00
N SER A 296 2.25 15.53 -16.29
CA SER A 296 2.15 16.86 -16.91
C SER A 296 2.13 18.01 -15.90
N THR A 297 2.07 17.71 -14.60
CA THR A 297 1.98 18.71 -13.53
C THR A 297 3.38 19.03 -12.99
N PRO A 298 3.77 20.32 -12.92
CA PRO A 298 5.08 20.70 -12.36
C PRO A 298 5.22 20.29 -10.89
N GLU A 299 6.38 19.74 -10.51
CA GLU A 299 6.62 19.19 -9.17
C GLU A 299 6.44 20.25 -8.06
N GLU A 300 6.81 21.51 -8.33
CA GLU A 300 6.64 22.62 -7.39
C GLU A 300 5.17 22.94 -7.09
N LYS A 301 4.24 22.50 -7.94
CA LYS A 301 2.79 22.61 -7.73
C LYS A 301 2.22 21.48 -6.87
N ILE A 302 3.01 20.46 -6.57
CA ILE A 302 2.58 19.26 -5.86
C ILE A 302 3.14 19.27 -4.45
N ILE A 303 2.35 18.78 -3.49
CA ILE A 303 2.83 18.29 -2.21
C ILE A 303 2.30 16.87 -1.98
N LYS A 304 3.19 15.96 -1.57
CA LYS A 304 2.90 14.54 -1.35
C LYS A 304 2.96 14.20 0.15
N VAL A 305 1.83 13.79 0.68
CA VAL A 305 1.68 13.23 2.03
C VAL A 305 1.53 11.73 1.90
N TYR A 306 2.43 10.99 2.54
CA TYR A 306 2.34 9.54 2.66
C TYR A 306 1.83 9.15 4.05
N ILE A 307 0.88 8.22 4.10
CA ILE A 307 0.40 7.64 5.36
C ILE A 307 0.38 6.12 5.29
N GLU A 308 0.95 5.51 6.32
CA GLU A 308 1.05 4.06 6.48
C GLU A 308 0.85 3.67 7.95
N CYS A 309 0.34 2.46 8.18
CA CYS A 309 0.37 1.81 9.47
C CYS A 309 1.71 1.10 9.63
N MET A 310 2.64 1.71 10.35
CA MET A 310 4.00 1.20 10.54
C MET A 310 4.21 0.73 11.98
N PRO A 311 3.64 -0.43 12.40
CA PRO A 311 3.92 -0.99 13.72
C PRO A 311 5.41 -1.29 13.84
N ILE A 312 5.98 -0.94 14.99
CA ILE A 312 7.32 -1.36 15.43
C ILE A 312 7.16 -2.27 16.63
N LEU A 313 6.42 -3.36 16.42
CA LEU A 313 6.09 -4.34 17.44
C LEU A 313 7.00 -5.55 17.29
N LEU A 314 7.60 -5.96 18.39
CA LEU A 314 8.47 -7.13 18.46
C LEU A 314 7.67 -8.38 18.83
N TRP A 315 8.02 -9.51 18.21
CA TRP A 315 7.48 -10.81 18.61
C TRP A 315 7.83 -11.16 20.06
N GLY A 316 9.00 -10.74 20.54
CA GLY A 316 9.49 -10.99 21.89
C GLY A 316 11.00 -10.80 22.00
N ASP A 317 11.59 -11.34 23.07
CA ASP A 317 13.02 -11.35 23.38
C ASP A 317 13.81 -12.49 22.72
N GLN A 318 13.17 -13.27 21.85
CA GLN A 318 13.78 -14.39 21.14
C GLN A 318 14.68 -13.91 20.00
N TYR A 319 15.91 -13.55 20.35
CA TYR A 319 17.00 -13.28 19.42
C TYR A 319 17.98 -14.45 19.45
N GLU A 320 17.81 -15.41 18.55
CA GLU A 320 18.74 -16.54 18.45
C GLU A 320 19.94 -16.25 17.54
N SER A 321 19.83 -15.30 16.60
CA SER A 321 20.91 -14.96 15.67
C SER A 321 20.81 -13.54 15.07
N PRO A 322 21.94 -12.83 14.83
CA PRO A 322 21.98 -11.61 14.02
C PRO A 322 21.42 -11.78 12.61
N ALA A 323 21.44 -13.02 12.12
CA ALA A 323 20.88 -13.38 10.84
C ALA A 323 19.33 -13.24 10.82
N ASP A 324 18.65 -13.22 11.97
CA ASP A 324 17.19 -13.21 12.09
C ASP A 324 16.61 -11.85 12.48
N PHE A 325 17.41 -10.77 12.39
CA PHE A 325 16.99 -9.41 12.74
C PHE A 325 15.67 -8.99 12.06
N ARG A 326 15.45 -9.40 10.81
CA ARG A 326 14.21 -9.10 10.06
C ARG A 326 12.98 -9.86 10.56
N ASN A 327 13.16 -10.96 11.27
CA ASN A 327 12.09 -11.77 11.85
C ASN A 327 11.75 -11.35 13.28
N LEU A 328 12.47 -10.39 13.87
CA LEU A 328 12.19 -9.85 15.20
C LEU A 328 10.91 -9.02 15.24
N PHE A 329 10.58 -8.36 14.14
CA PHE A 329 9.45 -7.46 14.05
C PHE A 329 8.24 -8.16 13.45
N THR A 330 7.05 -7.76 13.90
CA THR A 330 5.81 -8.02 13.18
C THR A 330 5.83 -7.25 11.85
N ARG A 331 4.96 -7.64 10.91
CA ARG A 331 4.90 -7.00 9.59
C ARG A 331 3.80 -5.96 9.55
N TRP A 332 4.08 -4.81 8.96
CA TRP A 332 3.09 -3.75 8.73
C TRP A 332 1.86 -4.26 7.99
N THR A 333 2.08 -5.09 6.97
CA THR A 333 1.03 -5.71 6.17
C THR A 333 0.12 -6.63 6.98
N ASP A 334 0.67 -7.32 7.98
CA ASP A 334 -0.11 -8.23 8.82
C ASP A 334 -0.93 -7.46 9.87
N TRP A 335 -0.61 -6.20 10.14
CA TRP A 335 -1.47 -5.31 10.91
C TRP A 335 -2.61 -4.75 10.05
N ARG A 336 -2.28 -4.33 8.82
CA ARG A 336 -3.26 -3.78 7.88
C ARG A 336 -4.27 -4.81 7.40
N ILE A 337 -3.90 -6.09 7.28
CA ILE A 337 -4.86 -7.16 6.95
C ILE A 337 -5.91 -7.32 8.04
N MET A 338 -5.54 -7.15 9.32
CA MET A 338 -6.50 -7.15 10.43
C MET A 338 -7.44 -5.94 10.33
N ARG A 339 -6.90 -4.73 10.13
CA ARG A 339 -7.72 -3.51 9.90
C ARG A 339 -8.70 -3.68 8.75
N ARG A 340 -8.23 -4.21 7.60
CA ARG A 340 -9.06 -4.45 6.41
C ARG A 340 -10.14 -5.49 6.68
N SER A 341 -9.79 -6.60 7.34
CA SER A 341 -10.72 -7.70 7.63
C SER A 341 -11.89 -7.23 8.50
N VAL A 342 -11.61 -6.47 9.58
CA VAL A 342 -12.67 -5.97 10.45
C VAL A 342 -13.53 -4.92 9.74
N ARG A 343 -12.91 -3.95 9.05
CA ARG A 343 -13.65 -2.90 8.34
C ARG A 343 -14.55 -3.46 7.24
N ASP A 344 -14.00 -4.30 6.37
CA ASP A 344 -14.67 -4.74 5.15
C ASP A 344 -15.80 -5.74 5.45
N ASP A 345 -15.65 -6.56 6.50
CA ASP A 345 -16.71 -7.48 6.94
C ASP A 345 -17.90 -6.70 7.52
N GLN A 346 -17.63 -5.68 8.33
CA GLN A 346 -18.69 -4.86 8.95
C GLN A 346 -19.42 -3.91 7.98
N SER A 347 -18.75 -3.45 6.91
CA SER A 347 -19.25 -2.33 6.10
C SER A 347 -19.27 -2.56 4.59
N ARG A 348 -18.59 -3.60 4.08
CA ARG A 348 -18.40 -3.82 2.64
C ARG A 348 -18.76 -5.23 2.16
N GLY A 349 -19.21 -6.11 3.06
CA GLY A 349 -19.66 -7.47 2.72
C GLY A 349 -18.54 -8.39 2.23
N THR A 350 -17.27 -8.09 2.55
CA THR A 350 -16.13 -8.96 2.25
C THR A 350 -15.67 -9.62 3.55
N THR A 351 -15.69 -10.94 3.61
CA THR A 351 -15.37 -11.68 4.84
C THR A 351 -13.86 -11.62 5.15
N PRO A 352 -13.44 -11.88 6.40
CA PRO A 352 -12.04 -12.06 6.73
C PRO A 352 -11.37 -13.12 5.83
N TYR A 353 -12.04 -14.25 5.57
CA TYR A 353 -11.55 -15.29 4.67
C TYR A 353 -11.16 -14.75 3.29
N GLN A 354 -12.06 -14.00 2.65
CA GLN A 354 -11.81 -13.38 1.34
C GLN A 354 -10.69 -12.35 1.41
N THR A 355 -10.65 -11.54 2.48
CA THR A 355 -9.59 -10.54 2.68
C THR A 355 -8.20 -11.18 2.75
N PHE A 356 -8.06 -12.27 3.49
CA PHE A 356 -6.80 -13.02 3.55
C PHE A 356 -6.46 -13.69 2.21
N GLY A 357 -7.46 -14.21 1.51
CA GLY A 357 -7.29 -14.85 0.21
C GLY A 357 -6.88 -13.91 -0.93
N HIS A 358 -7.13 -12.60 -0.82
CA HIS A 358 -6.82 -11.59 -1.84
C HIS A 358 -5.65 -10.66 -1.49
N TRP A 359 -5.00 -10.87 -0.33
CA TRP A 359 -4.02 -9.90 0.18
C TRP A 359 -2.77 -9.75 -0.70
N HIS A 360 -2.39 -10.76 -1.46
CA HIS A 360 -1.25 -10.72 -2.36
C HIS A 360 -1.41 -9.68 -3.48
N TYR A 361 -2.64 -9.37 -3.92
CA TYR A 361 -2.88 -8.30 -4.91
C TYR A 361 -2.58 -6.93 -4.36
N VAL A 362 -3.11 -6.66 -3.16
CA VAL A 362 -2.84 -5.44 -2.41
C VAL A 362 -1.33 -5.27 -2.30
N ARG A 363 -0.63 -6.35 -1.93
CA ARG A 363 0.82 -6.30 -1.75
C ARG A 363 1.60 -6.13 -3.04
N LYS A 364 1.21 -6.83 -4.11
CA LYS A 364 1.81 -6.71 -5.45
C LYS A 364 1.81 -5.27 -5.93
N TRP A 365 0.68 -4.58 -5.82
CA TRP A 365 0.57 -3.21 -6.31
C TRP A 365 1.22 -2.18 -5.40
N GLU A 366 1.15 -2.35 -4.07
CA GLU A 366 1.95 -1.53 -3.15
C GLU A 366 3.43 -1.54 -3.53
N LEU A 367 3.98 -2.71 -3.81
CA LEU A 367 5.40 -2.87 -4.19
C LEU A 367 5.73 -2.25 -5.54
N ARG A 368 4.76 -2.12 -6.46
CA ARG A 368 4.95 -1.54 -7.80
C ARG A 368 4.71 -0.05 -7.86
N SER A 369 3.64 0.43 -7.23
CA SER A 369 3.08 1.76 -7.45
C SER A 369 3.24 2.69 -6.25
N LEU A 370 3.68 2.19 -5.09
CA LEU A 370 3.74 2.98 -3.86
C LEU A 370 5.14 2.97 -3.24
N ILE A 371 5.64 1.79 -2.85
CA ILE A 371 6.92 1.64 -2.14
C ILE A 371 8.11 2.29 -2.88
N PRO A 372 8.27 2.14 -4.21
CA PRO A 372 9.40 2.75 -4.91
C PRO A 372 9.41 4.27 -4.85
N TYR A 373 8.24 4.88 -4.79
CA TYR A 373 8.07 6.33 -4.89
C TYR A 373 8.03 7.01 -3.52
N LEU A 374 8.22 6.27 -2.43
CA LEU A 374 8.31 6.82 -1.08
C LEU A 374 9.51 7.77 -0.88
N ILE A 375 10.54 7.69 -1.72
CA ILE A 375 11.66 8.63 -1.64
C ILE A 375 11.25 10.06 -2.02
N ASP A 376 10.23 10.22 -2.86
CA ASP A 376 9.80 11.50 -3.40
C ASP A 376 8.65 12.14 -2.57
N VAL A 377 8.42 11.67 -1.34
CA VAL A 377 7.32 12.17 -0.48
C VAL A 377 7.80 13.32 0.42
N ASP A 378 6.97 14.35 0.58
CA ASP A 378 7.29 15.51 1.40
C ASP A 378 7.03 15.25 2.88
N ILE A 379 5.95 14.54 3.19
CA ILE A 379 5.48 14.29 4.55
C ILE A 379 5.18 12.81 4.69
N THR A 380 5.53 12.22 5.84
CA THR A 380 5.14 10.87 6.20
C THR A 380 4.44 10.87 7.56
N ILE A 381 3.33 10.14 7.66
CA ILE A 381 2.54 9.97 8.88
C ILE A 381 2.44 8.48 9.20
N ASN A 382 2.65 8.13 10.48
CA ASN A 382 2.35 6.80 10.99
C ASN A 382 0.99 6.78 11.69
N SER A 383 0.07 5.96 11.20
CA SER A 383 -1.24 5.75 11.82
C SER A 383 -1.31 4.60 12.81
N TYR A 384 -0.18 3.95 13.11
CA TYR A 384 -0.14 2.83 14.05
C TYR A 384 -0.69 3.22 15.43
N ASN A 385 -1.68 2.46 15.91
CA ASN A 385 -2.15 2.50 17.29
C ASN A 385 -2.11 1.07 17.88
N PRO A 386 -1.29 0.80 18.91
CA PRO A 386 -1.13 -0.54 19.48
C PRO A 386 -2.42 -1.12 20.07
N VAL A 387 -3.38 -0.27 20.48
CA VAL A 387 -4.61 -0.70 21.13
C VAL A 387 -5.55 -1.44 20.18
N GLU A 388 -5.40 -1.22 18.87
CA GLU A 388 -6.22 -1.89 17.86
C GLU A 388 -6.18 -3.42 17.95
N ILE A 389 -5.04 -4.00 18.38
CA ILE A 389 -4.85 -5.45 18.47
C ILE A 389 -5.83 -6.12 19.42
N PHE A 390 -6.27 -5.45 20.49
CA PHE A 390 -7.19 -6.03 21.46
C PHE A 390 -8.60 -6.18 20.88
N PHE A 391 -9.00 -5.23 20.02
CA PHE A 391 -10.25 -5.28 19.29
C PHE A 391 -10.19 -6.29 18.15
N PHE A 392 -9.07 -6.34 17.42
CA PHE A 392 -8.84 -7.36 16.38
C PHE A 392 -8.84 -8.76 16.97
N ARG A 393 -8.25 -8.95 18.16
CA ARG A 393 -8.31 -10.21 18.90
C ARG A 393 -9.73 -10.62 19.24
N ASN A 394 -10.56 -9.69 19.68
CA ASN A 394 -11.96 -9.96 19.98
C ASN A 394 -12.76 -10.34 18.73
N TYR A 395 -12.42 -9.74 17.58
CA TYR A 395 -13.17 -9.94 16.34
C TYR A 395 -12.73 -11.17 15.53
N LEU A 396 -11.42 -11.32 15.29
CA LEU A 396 -10.87 -12.24 14.29
C LEU A 396 -10.57 -13.64 14.83
N TRP A 397 -10.44 -13.80 16.15
CA TRP A 397 -9.91 -15.03 16.74
C TRP A 397 -10.65 -16.30 16.30
N ASP A 398 -11.98 -16.25 16.32
CA ASP A 398 -12.83 -17.41 16.00
C ASP A 398 -12.81 -17.75 14.50
N TYR A 399 -12.34 -16.83 13.65
CA TYR A 399 -12.19 -17.08 12.21
C TYR A 399 -10.83 -17.70 11.85
N MET A 400 -9.82 -17.59 12.73
CA MET A 400 -8.42 -17.81 12.32
C MET A 400 -8.16 -19.23 11.83
N ASP A 401 -8.71 -20.25 12.50
CA ASP A 401 -8.50 -21.65 12.13
C ASP A 401 -9.14 -21.99 10.78
N ASP A 402 -10.39 -21.56 10.57
CA ASP A 402 -11.11 -21.79 9.31
C ASP A 402 -10.44 -21.07 8.13
N ILE A 403 -9.92 -19.85 8.35
CA ILE A 403 -9.14 -19.12 7.34
C ILE A 403 -7.88 -19.88 6.96
N ILE A 404 -7.09 -20.31 7.95
CA ILE A 404 -5.82 -21.01 7.70
C ILE A 404 -6.07 -22.31 6.94
N ASP A 405 -7.01 -23.13 7.41
CA ASP A 405 -7.29 -24.44 6.84
C ASP A 405 -7.93 -24.34 5.46
N GLY A 406 -8.87 -23.41 5.27
CA GLY A 406 -9.51 -23.21 3.97
C GLY A 406 -8.52 -22.69 2.93
N LEU A 407 -7.70 -21.69 3.24
CA LEU A 407 -6.71 -21.15 2.29
C LEU A 407 -5.64 -22.19 1.91
N LYS A 408 -5.22 -23.05 2.86
CA LYS A 408 -4.34 -24.18 2.57
C LYS A 408 -4.98 -25.17 1.60
N LYS A 409 -6.26 -25.50 1.78
CA LYS A 409 -7.00 -26.41 0.90
C LYS A 409 -7.15 -25.86 -0.52
N GLU A 410 -7.30 -24.53 -0.65
CA GLU A 410 -7.36 -23.84 -1.95
C GLU A 410 -5.99 -23.62 -2.61
N GLY A 411 -4.88 -23.95 -1.93
CA GLY A 411 -3.53 -23.68 -2.44
C GLY A 411 -3.12 -22.21 -2.38
N ARG A 412 -3.85 -21.36 -1.63
CA ARG A 412 -3.54 -19.93 -1.43
C ARG A 412 -2.47 -19.75 -0.35
N GLU A 413 -1.23 -20.16 -0.65
CA GLU A 413 -0.12 -20.21 0.32
C GLU A 413 0.24 -18.87 0.98
N ASP A 414 0.25 -17.76 0.24
CA ASP A 414 0.59 -16.43 0.79
C ASP A 414 -0.42 -16.01 1.87
N GLY A 415 -1.71 -16.13 1.55
CA GLY A 415 -2.82 -15.86 2.45
C GLY A 415 -2.77 -16.73 3.71
N SER A 416 -2.55 -18.04 3.55
CA SER A 416 -2.46 -18.95 4.71
C SER A 416 -1.26 -18.62 5.62
N LYS A 417 -0.08 -18.34 5.05
CA LYS A 417 1.12 -17.96 5.83
C LYS A 417 0.93 -16.62 6.55
N ARG A 418 0.18 -15.68 5.97
CA ARG A 418 -0.21 -14.42 6.63
C ARG A 418 -1.18 -14.66 7.77
N ALA A 419 -2.19 -15.50 7.56
CA ALA A 419 -3.15 -15.88 8.58
C ALA A 419 -2.49 -16.57 9.78
N GLU A 420 -1.52 -17.47 9.54
CA GLU A 420 -0.72 -18.10 10.62
C GLU A 420 0.04 -17.07 11.45
N ARG A 421 0.67 -16.07 10.81
CA ARG A 421 1.35 -14.99 11.54
C ARG A 421 0.36 -14.13 12.33
N VAL A 422 -0.78 -13.78 11.75
CA VAL A 422 -1.83 -13.04 12.46
C VAL A 422 -2.33 -13.84 13.67
N LYS A 423 -2.63 -15.13 13.52
CA LYS A 423 -3.06 -16.00 14.62
C LYS A 423 -2.03 -15.99 15.75
N LYS A 424 -0.75 -16.15 15.41
CA LYS A 424 0.36 -16.10 16.38
C LYS A 424 0.44 -14.74 17.09
N MET A 425 0.20 -13.62 16.40
CA MET A 425 0.18 -12.30 17.05
C MET A 425 -0.97 -12.17 18.06
N LEU A 426 -2.11 -12.81 17.79
CA LEU A 426 -3.33 -12.71 18.59
C LEU A 426 -3.38 -13.71 19.77
N GLU A 427 -2.58 -14.77 19.75
CA GLU A 427 -2.66 -15.91 20.68
C GLU A 427 -2.63 -15.49 22.16
N ASP A 428 -1.64 -14.68 22.55
CA ASP A 428 -1.44 -14.25 23.94
C ASP A 428 -2.09 -12.90 24.28
N ILE A 429 -2.79 -12.28 23.32
CA ILE A 429 -3.42 -10.98 23.50
C ILE A 429 -4.78 -11.16 24.20
N PRO A 430 -5.07 -10.45 25.31
CA PRO A 430 -6.40 -10.44 25.90
C PRO A 430 -7.43 -9.83 24.94
N ALA A 431 -8.57 -10.49 24.77
CA ALA A 431 -9.68 -9.91 24.01
C ALA A 431 -10.27 -8.72 24.76
N PHE A 432 -10.53 -7.63 24.03
CA PHE A 432 -11.22 -6.45 24.57
C PHE A 432 -12.29 -5.99 23.59
N GLY A 433 -13.55 -5.99 24.04
CA GLY A 433 -14.71 -5.72 23.20
C GLY A 433 -15.46 -4.42 23.50
N ASP A 434 -15.08 -3.69 24.56
CA ASP A 434 -15.78 -2.45 24.92
C ASP A 434 -15.32 -1.30 24.02
N THR A 435 -16.12 -0.97 23.00
CA THR A 435 -15.81 0.13 22.08
C THR A 435 -16.18 1.51 22.65
N SER A 436 -16.82 1.60 23.81
CA SER A 436 -17.26 2.88 24.40
C SER A 436 -16.09 3.76 24.86
N ILE A 437 -14.93 3.16 25.09
CA ILE A 437 -13.71 3.89 25.45
C ILE A 437 -13.12 4.68 24.27
N ILE A 438 -13.45 4.30 23.02
CA ILE A 438 -12.86 4.89 21.82
C ILE A 438 -13.39 6.32 21.66
N PRO A 439 -12.53 7.35 21.66
CA PRO A 439 -12.96 8.73 21.45
C PRO A 439 -13.70 8.88 20.12
N THR A 440 -14.73 9.72 20.07
CA THR A 440 -15.56 9.95 18.87
C THR A 440 -14.79 10.55 17.69
N ASP A 441 -13.61 11.11 17.95
CA ASP A 441 -12.71 11.70 16.95
C ASP A 441 -11.44 10.85 16.74
N SER A 442 -11.45 9.60 17.22
CA SER A 442 -10.35 8.66 17.06
C SER A 442 -10.28 8.12 15.63
N PRO A 443 -9.09 8.04 15.02
CA PRO A 443 -8.90 7.40 13.70
C PRO A 443 -9.22 5.90 13.73
N MET A 444 -9.21 5.24 14.90
CA MET A 444 -9.51 3.82 15.04
C MET A 444 -10.96 3.46 14.64
N LEU A 445 -11.86 4.44 14.71
CA LEU A 445 -13.27 4.28 14.31
C LEU A 445 -13.42 3.94 12.81
N GLU A 446 -12.42 4.24 11.98
CA GLU A 446 -12.39 3.83 10.56
C GLU A 446 -12.41 2.30 10.39
N PHE A 447 -11.97 1.54 11.39
CA PHE A 447 -11.84 0.08 11.29
C PHE A 447 -12.72 -0.70 12.27
N ILE A 448 -12.92 -0.19 13.49
CA ILE A 448 -13.52 -0.95 14.59
C ILE A 448 -15.01 -0.62 14.79
N ALA A 449 -15.47 0.54 14.31
CA ALA A 449 -16.86 0.96 14.51
C ALA A 449 -17.74 0.63 13.29
N PRO A 450 -18.94 0.07 13.49
CA PRO A 450 -19.92 -0.08 12.42
C PRO A 450 -20.32 1.31 11.90
N SER A 451 -19.99 1.58 10.64
CA SER A 451 -20.26 2.70 9.69
C SER A 451 -20.99 4.00 10.09
N LYS A 452 -21.73 4.07 11.19
CA LYS A 452 -22.51 5.24 11.65
C LYS A 452 -21.72 6.27 12.48
N GLN A 453 -20.45 6.04 12.78
CA GLN A 453 -19.61 6.96 13.58
C GLN A 453 -18.43 7.57 12.81
N VAL A 454 -18.30 7.33 11.50
CA VAL A 454 -17.23 7.95 10.71
C VAL A 454 -17.44 9.46 10.69
N ILE A 455 -16.40 10.17 11.11
CA ILE A 455 -16.30 11.64 11.25
C ILE A 455 -16.97 12.31 10.03
N LYS A 456 -18.11 12.97 10.26
CA LYS A 456 -18.75 13.89 9.32
C LYS A 456 -18.20 15.29 9.48
#